data_AF-G9YSE6-F1
#
_entry.id   AF-G9YSE6-F1
#
_cell.length_a   1.000
_cell.length_b   1.000
_cell.length_c   1.000
_cell.angle_alpha   90.00
_cell.angle_beta   90.00
_cell.angle_gamma   90.00
#
_symmetry.space_group_name_H-M   'P 1'
#
loop_
_entity.id
_entity.type
_entity.pdbx_description
1 polymer ?
#
loop_
_entity_poly.entity_id
_entity_poly.type
_entity_poly.pdbx_seq_one_letter_code
_entity_poly.pdbx_strand_id
1 'polypeptide(L)' 'MEIQKAVRKAVETGGFITRPLWCGRLHIKPTNEPECCVLHGKGRAPCPRWQPKAEDLMADDWEVTTEELI' A
#
# COMPACT_ATOMS: atom_id res chain seq x y z
N MET A 1 -0.20 11.46 3.96
CA MET A 1 0.82 11.41 5.05
C MET A 1 2.15 10.91 4.51
N GLU A 2 3.27 11.12 5.20
CA GLU A 2 4.55 10.50 4.81
C GLU A 2 4.46 8.97 4.86
N ILE A 3 5.18 8.29 3.97
CA ILE A 3 5.07 6.84 3.79
C ILE A 3 5.32 6.05 5.08
N GLN A 4 6.29 6.45 5.91
CA GLN A 4 6.62 5.74 7.15
C GLN A 4 5.45 5.76 8.16
N LYS A 5 4.73 6.89 8.24
CA LYS A 5 3.55 7.03 9.11
C LYS A 5 2.39 6.16 8.60
N ALA A 6 2.17 6.14 7.29
CA ALA A 6 1.16 5.31 6.65
C ALA A 6 1.43 3.81 6.89
N VAL A 7 2.68 3.37 6.66
CA VAL A 7 3.10 1.99 6.87
C VAL A 7 2.88 1.54 8.31
N ARG A 8 3.33 2.34 9.29
CA ARG A 8 3.16 2.01 10.72
C ARG A 8 1.69 1.81 11.05
N LYS A 9 0.84 2.76 10.66
CA LYS A 9 -0.60 2.70 10.92
C LYS A 9 -1.26 1.52 10.20
N ALA A 10 -0.91 1.25 8.95
CA ALA A 10 -1.44 0.11 8.21
C ALA A 10 -1.06 -1.24 8.84
N VAL A 11 0.19 -1.40 9.32
CA VAL A 11 0.61 -2.61 10.03
C VAL A 11 -0.16 -2.77 11.35
N GLU A 12 -0.32 -1.69 12.13
CA GLU A 12 -1.07 -1.70 13.39
C GLU A 12 -2.55 -2.08 13.19
N THR A 13 -3.17 -1.63 12.10
CA THR A 13 -4.59 -1.91 11.81
C THR A 13 -4.81 -3.12 10.92
N GLY A 14 -3.75 -3.81 10.49
CA GLY A 14 -3.83 -4.90 9.49
C GLY A 14 -4.35 -4.46 8.13
N GLY A 15 -4.20 -3.18 7.78
CA GLY A 15 -4.73 -2.57 6.57
C GLY A 15 -3.70 -2.43 5.44
N PHE A 16 -3.98 -1.47 4.56
CA PHE A 16 -3.21 -1.16 3.36
C PHE A 16 -2.83 0.31 3.34
N ILE A 17 -1.83 0.64 2.52
CA ILE A 17 -1.53 2.00 2.11
C ILE A 17 -1.90 2.21 0.64
N THR A 18 -2.29 3.42 0.30
CA THR A 18 -2.53 3.84 -1.09
C THR A 18 -2.24 5.33 -1.25
N ARG A 19 -2.26 5.81 -2.49
CA ARG A 19 -2.16 7.24 -2.82
C ARG A 19 -3.45 7.67 -3.52
N PRO A 20 -3.85 8.95 -3.45
CA PRO A 20 -5.04 9.47 -4.14
C PRO A 20 -5.07 9.12 -5.64
N LEU A 21 -3.91 9.17 -6.31
CA LEU A 21 -3.75 8.79 -7.72
C LEU A 21 -4.16 7.32 -8.01
N TRP A 22 -4.15 6.47 -6.99
CA TRP A 22 -4.40 5.03 -7.05
C TRP A 22 -5.71 4.61 -6.39
N CYS A 23 -6.48 5.57 -5.86
CA CYS A 23 -7.72 5.31 -5.14
C CYS A 23 -8.66 4.42 -5.98
N GLY A 24 -9.16 3.34 -5.35
CA GLY A 24 -10.04 2.36 -5.99
C GLY A 24 -9.38 1.46 -7.04
N ARG A 25 -8.05 1.53 -7.20
CA ARG A 25 -7.30 0.77 -8.22
C ARG A 25 -6.19 -0.08 -7.65
N LEU A 26 -5.42 0.46 -6.71
CA LEU A 26 -4.26 -0.22 -6.14
C LEU A 26 -4.10 0.07 -4.65
N HIS A 27 -4.01 -0.99 -3.86
CA HIS A 27 -3.63 -0.98 -2.46
C HIS A 27 -2.30 -1.73 -2.30
N ILE A 28 -1.47 -1.29 -1.36
CA ILE A 28 -0.21 -1.93 -0.99
C ILE A 28 -0.34 -2.41 0.45
N LYS A 29 -0.15 -3.70 0.68
CA LYS A 29 -0.08 -4.29 2.02
C LYS A 29 1.37 -4.30 2.48
N PRO A 30 1.77 -3.46 3.45
CA PRO A 30 3.10 -3.54 4.03
C PRO A 30 3.19 -4.81 4.90
N THR A 31 4.18 -5.66 4.62
CA THR A 31 4.47 -6.84 5.44
C THR A 31 5.99 -7.05 5.55
N ASN A 32 6.41 -7.84 6.53
CA ASN A 32 7.80 -8.29 6.70
C ASN A 32 7.99 -9.76 6.26
N GLU A 33 6.99 -10.35 5.61
CA GLU A 33 7.04 -11.73 5.13
C GLU A 33 7.96 -11.85 3.89
N PRO A 34 8.35 -13.08 3.47
CA PRO A 34 9.21 -13.29 2.30
C PRO A 34 8.70 -12.67 0.99
N GLU A 35 7.39 -12.45 0.89
CA GLU A 35 6.72 -11.78 -0.22
C GLU A 35 6.91 -10.25 -0.24
N CYS A 36 7.47 -9.69 0.83
CA CYS A 36 7.65 -8.25 1.07
C CYS A 36 6.30 -7.49 1.06
N CYS A 37 6.28 -6.25 0.56
CA CYS A 37 5.03 -5.53 0.36
C CYS A 37 4.23 -6.15 -0.80
N VAL A 38 2.94 -6.44 -0.57
CA VAL A 38 2.06 -7.09 -1.54
C VAL A 38 1.12 -6.08 -2.18
N LEU A 39 1.03 -6.08 -3.51
CA LEU A 39 0.12 -5.26 -4.31
C LEU A 39 -1.22 -5.96 -4.45
N HIS A 40 -2.30 -5.22 -4.16
CA HIS A 40 -3.68 -5.63 -4.37
C HIS A 40 -4.30 -4.70 -5.41
N GLY A 41 -4.58 -5.22 -6.60
CA GLY A 41 -5.22 -4.48 -7.68
C GLY A 41 -6.66 -4.94 -7.89
N LYS A 42 -7.57 -4.01 -8.21
CA LYS A 42 -8.98 -4.33 -8.44
C LYS A 42 -9.15 -5.38 -9.56
N GLY A 43 -9.85 -6.49 -9.27
CA GLY A 43 -10.04 -7.59 -10.21
C GLY A 43 -8.76 -8.32 -10.63
N ARG A 44 -7.67 -8.20 -9.84
CA ARG A 44 -6.39 -8.86 -10.10
C ARG A 44 -5.98 -9.70 -8.90
N ALA A 45 -5.26 -10.80 -9.16
CA ALA A 45 -4.62 -11.56 -8.09
C ALA A 45 -3.56 -10.70 -7.37
N PRO A 46 -3.36 -10.87 -6.05
CA PRO A 46 -2.31 -10.19 -5.32
C PRO A 46 -0.93 -10.49 -5.92
N CYS A 47 -0.09 -9.46 -6.00
CA CYS A 47 1.25 -9.55 -6.57
C CYS A 47 2.31 -9.17 -5.52
N PRO A 48 3.27 -10.04 -5.20
CA PRO A 48 4.31 -9.72 -4.22
C PRO A 48 5.30 -8.68 -4.75
N ARG A 49 6.11 -8.11 -3.85
CA ARG A 49 7.25 -7.22 -4.15
C ARG A 49 6.88 -5.93 -4.89
N TRP A 50 6.14 -5.04 -4.22
CA TRP A 50 6.04 -3.66 -4.68
C TRP A 50 7.42 -2.99 -4.77
N GLN A 51 7.73 -2.42 -5.94
CA GLN A 51 8.96 -1.68 -6.21
C GLN A 51 8.62 -0.19 -6.34
N PRO A 52 8.85 0.63 -5.30
CA PRO A 52 8.52 2.05 -5.33
C PRO A 52 9.47 2.82 -6.25
N LYS A 53 8.97 3.87 -6.88
CA LYS A 53 9.81 4.91 -7.48
C LYS A 53 10.27 5.90 -6.41
N ALA A 54 11.27 6.71 -6.74
CA ALA A 54 11.71 7.81 -5.87
C ALA A 54 10.54 8.76 -5.50
N GLU A 55 9.66 9.06 -6.46
CA GLU A 55 8.47 9.90 -6.22
C GLU A 55 7.51 9.30 -5.19
N ASP A 56 7.38 7.97 -5.15
CA ASP A 56 6.52 7.28 -4.18
C ASP A 56 7.11 7.37 -2.77
N LEU A 57 8.43 7.22 -2.66
CA LEU A 57 9.14 7.29 -1.38
C LEU A 57 9.16 8.69 -0.77
N MET A 58 9.20 9.73 -1.63
CA MET A 58 9.19 11.14 -1.20
C MET A 58 7.78 11.72 -1.03
N ALA A 59 6.75 11.01 -1.47
CA ALA A 59 5.38 11.50 -1.40
C ALA A 59 4.89 11.66 0.05
N ASP A 60 4.11 12.71 0.28
CA ASP A 60 3.48 13.08 1.55
C ASP A 60 1.95 12.91 1.52
N ASP A 61 1.42 12.34 0.44
CA ASP A 61 0.00 12.14 0.15
C ASP A 61 -0.49 10.71 0.43
N TRP A 62 0.25 9.88 1.16
CA TRP A 62 -0.18 8.51 1.47
C TRP A 62 -1.42 8.46 2.37
N GLU A 63 -2.27 7.47 2.13
CA GLU A 63 -3.50 7.20 2.88
C GLU A 63 -3.50 5.75 3.39
N VAL A 64 -4.28 5.49 4.44
CA VAL A 64 -4.46 4.15 5.02
C VAL A 64 -5.91 3.74 4.84
N THR A 65 -6.13 2.51 4.41
CA THR A 65 -7.46 1.93 4.22
C THR A 65 -7.50 0.48 4.68
N THR A 66 -8.66 0.02 5.10
CA THR A 66 -8.95 -1.40 5.38
C THR A 66 -9.83 -2.02 4.30
N GLU A 67 -10.16 -1.25 3.25
CA GLU A 67 -10.98 -1.73 2.15
C GLU A 67 -10.18 -2.68 1.25
N GLU A 68 -10.76 -3.83 0.94
CA GLU A 68 -10.21 -4.73 -0.07
C GLU A 68 -10.71 -4.33 -1.46
N LEU A 69 -9.81 -4.38 -2.45
CA LEU A 69 -10.18 -4.19 -3.84
C LEU A 69 -10.64 -5.54 -4.42
N ILE A 70 -11.96 -5.74 -4.44
CA ILE A 70 -12.62 -6.88 -5.09
C ILE A 70 -12.63 -6.66 -6.61
#